data_AF-A0A6P4J8S0-F1
#
_entry.id   AF-A0A6P4J8S0-F1
#
_cell.length_a   1.000
_cell.length_b   1.000
_cell.length_c   1.000
_cell.angle_alpha   90.00
_cell.angle_beta   90.00
_cell.angle_gamma   90.00
#
_symmetry.space_group_name_H-M   'P 1'
#
loop_
_entity.id
_entity.type
_entity.pdbx_description
1 polymer ?
#
loop_
_entity_poly.entity_id
_entity_poly.type
_entity_poly.pdbx_seq_one_letter_code
_entity_poly.pdbx_strand_id
1 'polypeptide(L)'
;MPITKEMGTDADLVENTPRLNSRDSAALKDIMKKRLTECGWRKDIEQMIRQTIQEHGVGTLTSDQLAEKIVPHARALVPDVICKEMMIRVHNALGSSQPAEKK
;
A
#
# COMPACT_ATOMS: atom_id res chain seq x y z
N MET A 1 7.38 -21.80 29.55
CA MET A 1 6.83 -21.74 28.18
C MET A 1 5.73 -20.69 28.16
N PRO A 2 5.76 -19.70 27.27
CA PRO A 2 4.61 -18.82 27.12
C PRO A 2 4.18 -18.62 25.65
N ILE A 3 2.87 -18.78 25.43
CA ILE A 3 2.00 -18.16 24.42
C ILE A 3 2.41 -18.23 22.93
N THR A 4 2.02 -19.32 22.25
CA THR A 4 1.64 -19.22 20.83
C THR A 4 0.35 -18.42 20.72
N LYS A 5 0.50 -17.13 20.41
CA LYS A 5 -0.58 -16.30 19.87
C LYS A 5 -0.97 -16.89 18.51
N GLU A 6 -2.05 -17.65 18.53
CA GLU A 6 -3.00 -17.80 17.45
C GLU A 6 -3.30 -16.44 16.82
N MET A 7 -2.50 -16.04 15.83
CA MET A 7 -2.90 -15.06 14.84
C MET A 7 -3.87 -15.80 13.92
N GLY A 8 -5.10 -15.96 14.39
CA GLY A 8 -6.22 -16.37 13.55
C GLY A 8 -6.23 -15.43 12.36
N THR A 9 -5.95 -15.99 11.18
CA THR A 9 -6.43 -15.39 9.94
C THR A 9 -7.94 -15.41 10.10
N ASP A 10 -8.52 -14.25 10.37
CA ASP A 10 -9.96 -14.05 10.34
C ASP A 10 -10.42 -14.42 8.92
N ALA A 11 -10.76 -15.70 8.77
CA ALA A 11 -11.28 -16.29 7.54
C ALA A 11 -12.77 -15.98 7.36
N ASP A 12 -13.30 -15.00 8.11
CA ASP A 12 -14.71 -14.63 8.14
C ASP A 12 -14.91 -13.15 7.79
N LEU A 13 -14.23 -12.65 6.74
CA LEU A 13 -14.53 -11.33 6.20
C LEU A 13 -15.50 -11.40 5.01
N VAL A 14 -16.78 -11.55 5.38
CA VAL A 14 -17.99 -10.98 4.77
C VAL A 14 -18.17 -11.18 3.25
N GLU A 15 -19.06 -12.10 2.87
CA GLU A 15 -19.47 -12.35 1.48
C GLU A 15 -20.28 -11.20 0.83
N ASN A 16 -20.51 -10.07 1.52
CA ASN A 16 -21.33 -8.94 1.04
C ASN A 16 -20.57 -7.61 0.87
N THR A 17 -19.23 -7.59 0.89
CA THR A 17 -18.50 -6.35 0.55
C THR A 17 -18.38 -6.21 -0.98
N PRO A 18 -18.74 -5.06 -1.57
CA PRO A 18 -18.53 -4.82 -3.00
C PRO A 18 -17.04 -4.89 -3.33
N ARG A 19 -16.67 -5.79 -4.24
CA ARG A 19 -15.28 -6.04 -4.67
C ARG A 19 -15.04 -5.44 -6.05
N LEU A 20 -13.86 -4.88 -6.24
CA LEU A 20 -13.41 -4.49 -7.58
C LEU A 20 -13.24 -5.73 -8.45
N ASN A 21 -13.63 -5.66 -9.71
CA ASN A 21 -13.30 -6.71 -10.66
C ASN A 21 -11.79 -6.69 -11.00
N SER A 22 -11.31 -7.76 -11.63
CA SER A 22 -9.88 -7.92 -11.97
C SER A 22 -9.34 -6.81 -12.88
N ARG A 23 -10.18 -6.21 -13.73
CA ARG A 23 -9.78 -5.14 -14.66
C ARG A 23 -9.60 -3.81 -13.92
N ASP A 24 -10.58 -3.42 -13.12
CA ASP A 24 -10.53 -2.17 -12.35
C ASP A 24 -9.44 -2.21 -11.28
N SER A 25 -9.25 -3.35 -10.62
CA SER A 25 -8.15 -3.54 -9.67
C SER A 25 -6.77 -3.47 -10.34
N ALA A 26 -6.61 -4.00 -11.56
CA ALA A 26 -5.36 -3.87 -12.31
C ALA A 26 -5.09 -2.42 -12.74
N ALA A 27 -6.11 -1.72 -13.26
CA ALA A 27 -6.01 -0.31 -13.66
C ALA A 27 -5.67 0.59 -12.47
N LEU A 28 -6.31 0.38 -11.33
CA LEU A 28 -6.05 1.13 -10.10
C LEU A 28 -4.60 0.93 -9.61
N LYS A 29 -4.10 -0.31 -9.64
CA LYS A 29 -2.71 -0.62 -9.29
C LYS A 29 -1.72 0.09 -10.22
N ASP A 30 -2.00 0.14 -11.52
CA ASP A 30 -1.14 0.81 -12.50
C ASP A 30 -1.06 2.32 -12.23
N ILE A 31 -2.22 2.96 -12.05
CA ILE A 31 -2.31 4.38 -11.73
C ILE A 31 -1.59 4.69 -10.42
N MET A 32 -1.80 3.88 -9.38
CA MET A 32 -1.12 4.07 -8.09
C MET A 32 0.41 4.00 -8.26
N LYS A 33 0.93 3.00 -9.00
CA LYS A 33 2.36 2.88 -9.29
C LYS A 33 2.90 4.10 -10.05
N LYS A 34 2.13 4.61 -11.02
CA LYS A 34 2.50 5.82 -11.77
C LYS A 34 2.58 7.02 -10.83
N ARG A 35 1.55 7.27 -10.03
CA ARG A 35 1.51 8.38 -9.08
C ARG A 35 2.65 8.34 -8.06
N LEU A 36 2.92 7.17 -7.49
CA LEU A 36 4.04 6.98 -6.55
C LEU A 36 5.42 7.17 -7.22
N THR A 37 5.52 6.97 -8.54
CA THR A 37 6.76 7.24 -9.27
C THR A 37 6.89 8.73 -9.59
N GLU A 38 5.79 9.38 -10.00
CA GLU A 38 5.73 10.81 -10.32
C GLU A 38 6.00 11.70 -9.11
N CYS A 39 5.50 11.35 -7.92
CA CYS A 39 5.72 12.13 -6.70
C CYS A 39 7.09 11.90 -6.02
N GLY A 40 7.95 11.06 -6.59
CA GLY A 40 9.27 10.77 -6.06
C GLY A 40 9.34 9.62 -5.05
N TRP A 41 8.20 9.15 -4.53
CA TRP A 41 8.15 8.10 -3.49
C TRP A 41 9.01 6.89 -3.82
N ARG A 42 8.97 6.38 -5.06
CA ARG A 42 9.83 5.25 -5.49
C ARG A 42 11.33 5.53 -5.25
N LYS A 43 11.79 6.74 -5.57
CA LYS A 43 13.19 7.15 -5.40
C LYS A 43 13.54 7.29 -3.93
N ASP A 44 12.64 7.85 -3.11
CA ASP A 44 12.83 7.95 -1.66
C ASP A 44 12.98 6.58 -1.01
N ILE A 45 12.14 5.61 -1.40
CA ILE A 45 12.24 4.24 -0.88
C ILE A 45 13.55 3.58 -1.32
N GLU A 46 13.96 3.76 -2.57
CA GLU A 46 15.24 3.23 -3.04
C GLU A 46 16.43 3.82 -2.26
N GLN A 47 16.41 5.12 -2.00
CA GLN A 47 17.43 5.78 -1.19
C GLN A 47 17.44 5.25 0.24
N MET A 48 16.26 5.10 0.87
CA MET A 48 16.13 4.56 2.22
C MET A 48 16.65 3.12 2.31
N ILE A 49 16.38 2.28 1.31
CA ILE A 49 16.91 0.92 1.22
C ILE A 49 18.44 0.95 1.16
N ARG A 50 19.01 1.78 0.28
CA ARG A 50 20.46 1.92 0.12
C ARG A 50 21.14 2.40 1.40
N GLN A 51 20.56 3.39 2.08
CA GLN A 51 21.06 3.89 3.37
C GLN A 51 21.02 2.81 4.44
N THR A 52 19.90 2.09 4.56
CA THR A 52 19.74 1.01 5.54
C THR A 52 20.76 -0.11 5.33
N ILE A 53 21.03 -0.48 4.07
CA ILE A 53 22.06 -1.47 3.74
C ILE A 53 23.47 -0.93 4.07
N GLN A 54 23.73 0.35 3.80
CA GLN A 54 25.01 0.98 4.10
C GLN A 54 25.27 1.07 5.61
N GLU A 55 24.26 1.37 6.41
CA GLU A 55 24.36 1.47 7.87
C GLU A 55 24.52 0.11 8.55
N HIS A 56 23.83 -0.93 8.08
CA HIS A 56 23.88 -2.27 8.67
C HIS A 56 24.98 -3.17 8.10
N GLY A 57 25.60 -2.79 6.99
CA GLY A 57 26.61 -3.59 6.28
C GLY A 57 26.01 -4.62 5.31
N VAL A 58 26.66 -4.80 4.17
CA VAL A 58 26.24 -5.74 3.12
C VAL A 58 26.48 -7.18 3.63
N GLY A 59 25.40 -7.86 4.05
CA GLY A 59 25.43 -9.28 4.44
C GLY A 59 24.79 -9.60 5.80
N THR A 60 24.42 -8.59 6.59
CA THR A 60 23.76 -8.81 7.90
C THR A 60 22.24 -8.95 7.79
N LEU A 61 21.66 -8.45 6.69
CA LEU A 61 20.21 -8.35 6.52
C LEU A 61 19.72 -9.21 5.36
N THR A 62 18.73 -10.05 5.63
CA THR A 62 17.96 -10.74 4.60
C THR A 62 16.95 -9.79 3.95
N SER A 63 16.47 -10.12 2.75
CA SER A 63 15.44 -9.33 2.07
C SER A 63 14.16 -9.18 2.91
N ASP A 64 13.82 -10.20 3.70
CA ASP A 64 12.63 -10.21 4.54
C ASP A 64 12.78 -9.23 5.72
N GLN A 65 13.90 -9.31 6.45
CA GLN A 65 14.24 -8.37 7.52
C GLN A 65 14.33 -6.92 7.01
N LEU A 66 14.78 -6.74 5.76
CA LEU A 66 14.84 -5.43 5.13
C LEU A 66 13.44 -4.90 4.82
N ALA A 67 12.56 -5.77 4.32
CA ALA A 67 11.17 -5.43 4.08
C ALA A 67 10.45 -5.08 5.40
N GLU A 68 10.61 -5.88 6.46
CA GLU A 68 10.00 -5.62 7.76
C GLU A 68 10.38 -4.24 8.34
N LYS A 69 11.62 -3.81 8.11
CA LYS A 69 12.10 -2.48 8.51
C LYS A 69 11.58 -1.37 7.58
N ILE A 70 11.66 -1.55 6.27
CA ILE A 70 11.44 -0.47 5.30
C ILE A 70 9.96 -0.28 4.98
N VAL A 71 9.18 -1.35 4.86
CA VAL A 71 7.76 -1.30 4.49
C VAL A 71 6.91 -0.37 5.38
N PRO A 72 7.00 -0.37 6.72
CA PRO A 72 6.22 0.56 7.54
C PRO A 72 6.55 2.02 7.25
N HIS A 73 7.84 2.35 7.09
CA HIS A 73 8.30 3.69 6.73
C HIS A 73 7.85 4.08 5.32
N ALA A 74 7.96 3.15 4.37
CA ALA A 74 7.52 3.35 3.00
C ALA A 74 6.01 3.63 2.92
N ARG A 75 5.20 2.92 3.71
CA ARG A 75 3.75 3.16 3.79
C ARG A 75 3.43 4.53 4.40
N ALA A 76 4.18 4.96 5.42
CA ALA A 76 4.01 6.28 6.04
C ALA A 76 4.41 7.44 5.11
N LEU A 77 5.35 7.21 4.18
CA LEU A 77 5.78 8.20 3.19
C LEU A 77 4.80 8.41 2.04
N VAL A 78 3.73 7.61 1.93
CA VAL A 78 2.74 7.81 0.88
C VAL A 78 2.00 9.13 1.13
N PRO A 79 2.04 10.09 0.18
CA PRO A 79 1.36 11.37 0.37
C PRO A 79 -0.15 11.18 0.50
N ASP A 80 -0.76 11.89 1.46
CA ASP A 80 -2.20 11.83 1.74
C ASP A 80 -3.07 12.14 0.50
N VAL A 81 -2.57 13.02 -0.38
CA VAL A 81 -3.20 13.32 -1.68
C VAL A 81 -3.34 12.08 -2.57
N ILE A 82 -2.36 11.18 -2.57
CA ILE A 82 -2.40 9.93 -3.36
C ILE A 82 -3.38 8.94 -2.73
N CYS A 83 -3.39 8.82 -1.40
CA CYS A 83 -4.36 8.00 -0.68
C CYS A 83 -5.80 8.44 -0.99
N LYS A 84 -6.08 9.75 -0.91
CA LYS A 84 -7.39 10.32 -1.27
C LYS A 84 -7.76 10.08 -2.73
N GLU A 85 -6.82 10.32 -3.66
CA GLU A 85 -7.05 10.05 -5.09
C GLU A 85 -7.43 8.57 -5.32
N MET A 86 -6.75 7.62 -4.66
CA MET A 86 -7.07 6.20 -4.80
C MET A 86 -8.43 5.85 -4.18
N MET A 87 -8.77 6.40 -3.02
CA MET A 87 -10.08 6.14 -2.41
C MET A 87 -11.24 6.61 -3.31
N ILE A 88 -11.13 7.80 -3.90
CA ILE A 88 -12.13 8.32 -4.85
C ILE A 88 -12.26 7.38 -6.06
N ARG A 89 -11.15 6.91 -6.61
CA ARG A 89 -11.15 5.96 -7.75
C ARG A 89 -11.78 4.63 -7.37
N VAL A 90 -11.53 4.11 -6.17
CA VAL A 90 -12.18 2.89 -5.65
C VAL A 90 -13.69 3.09 -5.53
N HIS A 91 -14.13 4.19 -4.92
CA HIS A 91 -15.55 4.52 -4.80
C HIS A 91 -16.25 4.59 -6.17
N ASN A 92 -15.63 5.28 -7.12
CA ASN A 92 -16.14 5.38 -8.48
C ASN A 92 -16.21 4.01 -9.18
N ALA A 93 -15.18 3.17 -9.02
CA ALA A 93 -15.15 1.84 -9.61
C ALA A 93 -16.13 0.85 -8.96
N LEU A 94 -16.50 1.06 -7.69
CA LEU A 94 -17.53 0.28 -7.00
C LEU A 94 -18.96 0.78 -7.28
N GLY A 95 -19.12 1.85 -8.08
CA GLY A 95 -20.44 2.38 -8.43
C GLY A 95 -21.13 3.18 -7.32
N SER A 96 -20.41 3.56 -6.25
CA SER A 96 -20.91 4.58 -5.32
C SER A 96 -20.78 5.93 -6.00
N SER A 97 -21.76 6.26 -6.85
CA SER A 97 -21.95 7.59 -7.41
C SER A 97 -21.84 8.62 -6.30
N GLN A 98 -20.91 9.58 -6.40
CA GLN A 98 -20.94 10.75 -5.52
C GLN A 98 -22.32 11.40 -5.62
N PRO A 99 -22.93 11.88 -4.51
CA PRO A 99 -24.08 12.77 -4.61
C PRO A 99 -23.59 14.00 -5.38
N ALA A 100 -24.20 14.23 -6.54
CA ALA A 100 -23.97 15.42 -7.35
C ALA A 100 -24.06 16.66 -6.45
N GLU A 101 -22.98 17.43 -6.41
CA GLU A 101 -22.97 18.78 -5.85
C GLU A 101 -24.00 19.58 -6.64
N LYS A 102 -25.18 19.78 -6.05
CA LYS A 102 -26.24 20.60 -6.63
C LYS A 102 -25.84 22.06 -6.42
N LYS A 103 -25.60 22.72 -7.54
CA LYS A 103 -25.46 24.18 -7.64
C LYS A 103 -26.78 24.88 -7.37
#